data_AF-A8M3L2-F1
#
_entry.id   AF-A8M3L2-F1
#
_cell.length_a   1.000
_cell.length_b   1.000
_cell.length_c   1.000
_cell.angle_alpha   90.00
_cell.angle_beta   90.00
_cell.angle_gamma   90.00
#
_symmetry.space_group_name_H-M   'P 1'
#
loop_
_entity.id
_entity.type
_entity.pdbx_description
1 polymer ?
#
loop_
_entity_poly.entity_id
_entity_poly.type
_entity_poly.pdbx_seq_one_letter_code
_entity_poly.pdbx_strand_id
1 'polypeptide(L)'
;MLTSLLGLALVAALGTIVVRMYQQYGDPEYDANVITYTDITDSQVLIDFQVTVPPGGSAVCVLRARDRAGAEVAREQVTVTAQPGARQVIAQHRLVTDGRPFIGEVLRCRQPA
;
A
#
# COMPACT_ATOMS: atom_id res chain seq x y z
N MET A 1 -12.88 -40.56 -12.06
CA MET A 1 -13.13 -39.89 -10.76
C MET A 1 -11.89 -39.18 -10.22
N LEU A 2 -10.73 -39.85 -10.10
CA LEU A 2 -9.50 -39.21 -9.61
C LEU A 2 -9.05 -37.99 -10.44
N THR A 3 -9.10 -38.10 -11.77
CA THR A 3 -8.78 -36.99 -12.70
C THR A 3 -9.71 -35.79 -12.52
N SER A 4 -11.01 -36.02 -12.31
CA SER A 4 -12.00 -34.97 -12.05
C SER A 4 -11.75 -34.30 -10.70
N LEU A 5 -11.39 -35.06 -9.67
CA LEU A 5 -10.99 -34.54 -8.35
C LEU A 5 -9.72 -33.70 -8.43
N LEU A 6 -8.70 -34.17 -9.17
CA LEU A 6 -7.48 -33.41 -9.41
C LEU A 6 -7.77 -32.10 -10.15
N GLY A 7 -8.61 -32.17 -11.19
CA GLY A 7 -9.01 -30.99 -11.95
C GLY A 7 -9.72 -29.96 -11.07
N LEU A 8 -10.66 -30.40 -10.23
CA LEU A 8 -11.38 -29.52 -9.31
C LEU A 8 -10.44 -28.89 -8.27
N ALA A 9 -9.52 -29.69 -7.71
CA ALA A 9 -8.53 -29.20 -6.75
C ALA A 9 -7.60 -28.14 -7.37
N LEU A 10 -7.16 -28.35 -8.62
CA LEU A 10 -6.33 -27.39 -9.34
C LEU A 10 -7.08 -26.07 -9.59
N VAL A 11 -8.34 -26.14 -10.02
CA VAL A 11 -9.18 -24.94 -10.24
C VAL A 11 -9.37 -24.17 -8.94
N ALA A 12 -9.65 -24.85 -7.83
CA ALA A 12 -9.80 -24.22 -6.51
C ALA A 12 -8.51 -23.55 -6.04
N ALA A 13 -7.35 -24.20 -6.22
CA ALA A 13 -6.05 -23.65 -5.87
C ALA A 13 -5.74 -22.38 -6.69
N LEU A 14 -5.92 -22.44 -8.02
CA LEU A 14 -5.70 -21.30 -8.91
C LEU A 14 -6.66 -20.14 -8.58
N GLY A 15 -7.94 -20.42 -8.35
CA GLY A 15 -8.92 -19.41 -7.95
C GLY A 15 -8.54 -18.70 -6.66
N THR A 16 -8.03 -19.45 -5.68
CA THR A 16 -7.55 -18.88 -4.42
C THR A 16 -6.35 -17.95 -4.63
N ILE A 17 -5.40 -18.34 -5.49
CA ILE A 17 -4.24 -17.50 -5.82
C ILE A 17 -4.68 -16.20 -6.49
N VAL A 18 -5.62 -16.26 -7.43
CA VAL A 18 -6.16 -15.08 -8.12
C VAL A 18 -6.80 -14.11 -7.14
N VAL A 19 -7.68 -14.59 -6.25
CA VAL A 19 -8.35 -13.76 -5.24
C VAL A 19 -7.31 -13.10 -4.31
N ARG A 20 -6.28 -13.85 -3.88
CA ARG A 20 -5.21 -13.32 -3.02
C ARG A 20 -4.40 -12.24 -3.72
N MET A 21 -4.04 -12.43 -4.98
CA MET A 21 -3.32 -11.42 -5.77
C MET A 21 -4.17 -10.18 -5.97
N TYR A 22 -5.46 -10.34 -6.27
CA TYR A 22 -6.39 -9.23 -6.43
C TYR A 22 -6.47 -8.37 -5.16
N GLN A 23 -6.67 -8.99 -3.99
CA GLN A 23 -6.72 -8.29 -2.70
C GLN A 23 -5.39 -7.62 -2.31
N GLN A 24 -4.26 -8.09 -2.85
CA GLN A 24 -2.94 -7.54 -2.51
C GLN A 24 -2.47 -6.43 -3.45
N TYR A 25 -2.93 -6.42 -4.70
CA TYR A 25 -2.38 -5.56 -5.75
C TYR A 25 -3.42 -4.89 -6.66
N GLY A 26 -4.66 -5.38 -6.69
CA GLY A 26 -5.67 -4.98 -7.69
C GLY A 26 -7.00 -4.48 -7.10
N ASP A 27 -7.11 -4.33 -5.79
CA ASP A 27 -8.33 -3.87 -5.14
C ASP A 27 -8.47 -2.33 -5.29
N PRO A 28 -9.43 -1.84 -6.10
CA PRO A 28 -9.61 -0.41 -6.30
C PRO A 28 -10.12 0.30 -5.04
N GLU A 29 -10.69 -0.42 -4.06
CA GLU A 29 -11.10 0.16 -2.79
C GLU A 29 -9.91 0.51 -1.88
N TYR A 30 -8.67 0.20 -2.27
CA TYR A 30 -7.44 0.57 -1.55
C TYR A 30 -6.42 1.28 -2.45
N ASP A 31 -6.88 1.95 -3.51
CA ASP A 31 -5.99 2.70 -4.41
C ASP A 31 -5.35 3.90 -3.71
N ALA A 32 -4.05 4.11 -3.96
CA ALA A 32 -3.27 5.16 -3.31
C ALA A 32 -2.50 5.99 -4.32
N ASN A 33 -2.61 7.31 -4.16
CA ASN A 33 -2.00 8.29 -5.04
C ASN A 33 -1.13 9.24 -4.23
N VAL A 34 0.17 9.29 -4.53
CA VAL A 34 1.07 10.29 -3.94
C VAL A 34 0.69 11.66 -4.50
N ILE A 35 0.39 12.60 -3.62
CA ILE A 35 0.09 13.98 -3.98
C ILE A 35 1.41 14.73 -4.13
N THR A 36 2.26 14.68 -3.10
CA THR A 36 3.59 15.30 -3.12
C THR A 36 4.49 14.66 -2.06
N TYR A 37 5.78 14.96 -2.16
CA TYR A 37 6.76 14.69 -1.11
C TYR A 37 7.64 15.92 -0.92
N THR A 38 7.81 16.32 0.34
CA THR A 38 8.43 17.60 0.72
C THR A 38 9.35 17.40 1.93
N ASP A 39 9.92 18.49 2.43
CA ASP A 39 10.78 18.51 3.62
C ASP A 39 11.91 17.46 3.60
N ILE A 40 12.52 17.23 2.43
CA ILE A 40 13.62 16.28 2.30
C ILE A 40 14.85 16.79 3.06
N THR A 41 15.32 16.01 4.03
CA THR A 41 16.58 16.23 4.76
C THR A 41 17.45 14.98 4.66
N ASP A 42 18.61 14.96 5.31
CA ASP A 42 19.49 13.78 5.29
C ASP A 42 18.91 12.56 6.03
N SER A 43 17.85 12.75 6.82
CA SER A 43 17.26 11.70 7.65
C SER A 43 15.73 11.64 7.60
N GLN A 44 15.10 12.33 6.62
CA GLN A 44 13.64 12.24 6.48
C GLN A 44 13.09 12.70 5.12
N VAL A 45 11.83 12.34 4.89
CA VAL A 45 10.93 12.93 3.89
C VAL A 45 9.50 13.00 4.43
N LEU A 46 8.76 14.06 4.09
CA LEU A 46 7.33 14.17 4.35
C LEU A 46 6.57 13.70 3.10
N ILE A 47 5.62 12.78 3.26
CA ILE A 47 4.84 12.20 2.17
C ILE A 47 3.38 12.57 2.37
N ASP A 48 2.82 13.27 1.37
CA ASP A 48 1.40 13.57 1.28
C ASP A 48 0.77 12.65 0.25
N PHE A 49 -0.22 11.87 0.67
CA PHE A 49 -0.87 10.91 -0.21
C PHE A 49 -2.37 10.82 0.06
N GLN A 50 -3.11 10.49 -0.99
CA GLN A 50 -4.51 10.15 -0.92
C GLN A 50 -4.67 8.64 -0.97
N VAL A 51 -5.57 8.09 -0.17
CA VAL A 51 -6.00 6.70 -0.25
C VAL A 51 -7.51 6.63 -0.34
N THR A 52 -8.02 5.78 -1.22
CA THR A 52 -9.42 5.38 -1.24
C THR A 52 -9.62 4.22 -0.26
N VAL A 53 -10.71 4.24 0.49
CA VAL A 53 -11.13 3.19 1.42
C VAL A 53 -12.66 3.00 1.37
N PRO A 54 -13.18 1.85 1.82
CA PRO A 54 -14.61 1.69 2.06
C PRO A 54 -15.14 2.79 3.01
N PRO A 55 -16.45 3.14 2.95
CA PRO A 55 -17.03 4.17 3.82
C PRO A 55 -16.73 3.95 5.31
N GLY A 56 -16.02 4.88 5.95
CA GLY A 56 -15.62 4.75 7.36
C GLY A 56 -14.61 3.62 7.63
N GLY A 57 -14.00 3.08 6.59
CA GLY A 57 -12.98 2.04 6.65
C GLY A 57 -11.59 2.59 6.96
N SER A 58 -10.60 1.71 6.90
CA SER A 58 -9.19 2.04 7.04
C SER A 58 -8.33 1.20 6.11
N ALA A 59 -7.12 1.68 5.85
CA ALA A 59 -6.12 1.00 5.03
C ALA A 59 -4.79 0.92 5.79
N VAL A 60 -4.07 -0.18 5.58
CA VAL A 60 -2.65 -0.29 5.96
C VAL A 60 -1.82 -0.03 4.71
N CYS A 61 -1.06 1.06 4.72
CA CYS A 61 -0.24 1.52 3.61
C CYS A 61 1.24 1.29 3.91
N VAL A 62 1.98 0.78 2.92
CA VAL A 62 3.44 0.63 3.00
C VAL A 62 4.08 1.82 2.33
N LEU A 63 4.76 2.65 3.12
CA LEU A 63 5.55 3.77 2.64
C LEU A 63 7.00 3.35 2.42
N ARG A 64 7.65 3.96 1.44
CA ARG A 64 9.07 3.75 1.13
C ARG A 64 9.73 5.07 0.77
N ALA A 65 11.00 5.21 1.12
CA ALA A 65 11.85 6.25 0.55
C ALA A 65 13.09 5.64 -0.12
N ARG A 66 13.55 6.28 -1.19
CA ARG A 66 14.76 5.88 -1.93
C ARG A 66 15.71 7.05 -2.15
N ASP A 67 17.00 6.78 -2.17
CA ASP A 67 18.03 7.77 -2.52
C ASP A 67 18.15 7.98 -4.04
N ARG A 68 19.11 8.83 -4.45
CA ARG A 68 19.37 9.13 -5.88
C ARG A 68 19.90 7.94 -6.67
N ALA A 69 20.53 6.97 -6.01
CA ALA A 69 20.98 5.73 -6.63
C ALA A 69 19.86 4.68 -6.72
N GLY A 70 18.70 4.97 -6.12
CA GLY A 70 17.53 4.09 -6.08
C GLY A 70 17.55 3.10 -4.92
N ALA A 71 18.52 3.19 -3.99
CA ALA A 71 18.58 2.34 -2.82
C ALA A 71 17.46 2.72 -1.84
N GLU A 72 16.81 1.72 -1.24
CA GLU A 72 15.81 1.93 -0.19
C GLU A 72 16.49 2.43 1.09
N VAL A 73 16.09 3.61 1.55
CA VAL A 73 16.64 4.26 2.75
C VAL A 73 15.61 4.37 3.88
N ALA A 74 14.37 3.95 3.64
CA ALA A 74 13.35 3.75 4.66
C ALA A 74 12.16 2.94 4.15
N ARG A 75 11.51 2.25 5.08
CA ARG A 75 10.22 1.58 4.87
C ARG A 75 9.41 1.57 6.17
N GLU A 76 8.14 1.92 6.08
CA GLU A 76 7.23 1.92 7.23
C GLU A 76 5.82 1.47 6.82
N GLN A 77 5.07 0.90 7.75
CA GLN A 77 3.64 0.63 7.59
C GLN A 77 2.83 1.62 8.43
N VAL A 78 1.91 2.33 7.80
CA VAL A 78 1.01 3.29 8.46
C VAL A 78 -0.45 2.87 8.26
N THR A 79 -1.27 3.07 9.30
CA THR A 79 -2.72 2.88 9.19
C THR A 79 -3.39 4.22 8.94
N VAL A 80 -4.17 4.31 7.88
CA VAL A 80 -4.96 5.49 7.51
C VAL A 80 -6.44 5.16 7.72
N THR A 81 -7.13 5.96 8.52
CA THR A 81 -8.54 5.73 8.87
C THR A 81 -9.39 6.86 8.31
N ALA A 82 -10.46 6.52 7.60
CA ALA A 82 -11.41 7.51 7.13
C ALA A 82 -12.28 8.04 8.25
N GLN A 83 -12.69 9.29 8.12
CA GLN A 83 -13.81 9.82 8.90
C GLN A 83 -15.10 9.03 8.57
N PRO A 84 -16.08 8.98 9.49
CA PRO A 84 -17.33 8.27 9.24
C PRO A 84 -18.00 8.69 7.93
N GLY A 85 -18.29 7.72 7.06
CA GLY A 85 -18.92 7.94 5.75
C GLY A 85 -17.99 8.46 4.65
N ALA A 86 -16.76 8.87 4.97
CA ALA A 86 -15.77 9.29 3.98
C ALA A 86 -15.13 8.06 3.29
N ARG A 87 -14.79 8.24 2.02
CA ARG A 87 -14.08 7.23 1.19
C ARG A 87 -12.67 7.64 0.79
N GLN A 88 -12.39 8.94 0.71
CA GLN A 88 -11.07 9.44 0.36
C GLN A 88 -10.42 10.07 1.59
N VAL A 89 -9.20 9.63 1.89
CA VAL A 89 -8.43 10.14 3.02
C VAL A 89 -7.14 10.73 2.50
N ILE A 90 -6.88 11.99 2.83
CA ILE A 90 -5.58 12.63 2.63
C ILE A 90 -4.79 12.43 3.91
N ALA A 91 -3.65 11.76 3.81
CA ALA A 91 -2.75 11.50 4.92
C ALA A 91 -1.38 12.12 4.63
N GLN A 92 -0.81 12.69 5.69
CA GLN A 92 0.54 13.24 5.70
C GLN A 92 1.36 12.42 6.69
N HIS A 93 2.46 11.81 6.23
CA HIS A 93 3.32 10.99 7.08
C HIS A 93 4.78 11.37 6.92
N ARG A 94 5.48 11.52 8.06
CA ARG A 94 6.92 11.78 8.11
C ARG A 94 7.65 10.46 8.19
N LEU A 95 8.39 10.11 7.15
CA LEU A 95 9.20 8.90 7.09
C LEU A 95 10.63 9.21 7.50
N VAL A 96 11.10 8.62 8.60
CA VAL A 96 12.49 8.71 9.05
C VAL A 96 13.36 7.81 8.19
N THR A 97 14.51 8.31 7.75
CA THR A 97 15.39 7.61 6.80
C THR A 97 16.81 7.45 7.33
N ASP A 98 17.46 6.35 6.93
CA ASP A 98 18.86 6.02 7.29
C ASP A 98 19.89 6.75 6.40
N GLY A 99 19.41 7.43 5.36
CA GLY A 99 20.20 8.27 4.47
C GLY A 99 19.31 9.25 3.71
N ARG A 100 19.92 10.20 3.00
CA ARG A 100 19.17 11.27 2.33
C ARG A 100 18.25 10.72 1.23
N PRO A 101 16.92 10.80 1.39
CA PRO A 101 16.00 10.35 0.36
C PRO A 101 15.94 11.36 -0.79
N PHE A 102 15.56 10.86 -1.95
CA PHE A 102 15.27 11.64 -3.15
C PHE A 102 13.79 11.57 -3.52
N ILE A 103 13.13 10.44 -3.25
CA ILE A 103 11.70 10.23 -3.51
C ILE A 103 11.03 9.51 -2.34
N GLY A 104 9.79 9.90 -2.04
CA GLY A 104 8.87 9.18 -1.17
C GLY A 104 7.76 8.50 -1.99
N GLU A 105 7.42 7.27 -1.64
CA GLU A 105 6.51 6.41 -2.39
C GLU A 105 5.47 5.76 -1.46
N VAL A 106 4.26 5.56 -1.97
CA VAL A 106 3.28 4.64 -1.39
C VAL A 106 3.29 3.37 -2.24
N LEU A 107 3.84 2.28 -1.71
CA LEU A 107 4.02 1.05 -2.49
C LEU A 107 2.72 0.30 -2.71
N ARG A 108 1.89 0.28 -1.68
CA ARG A 108 0.58 -0.37 -1.69
C ARG A 108 -0.20 0.05 -0.45
N CYS A 109 -1.51 0.07 -0.59
CA CYS A 109 -2.45 0.06 0.52
C CYS A 109 -3.32 -1.19 0.41
N ARG A 110 -3.77 -1.69 1.56
CA ARG A 110 -4.62 -2.88 1.65
C ARG A 110 -5.51 -2.81 2.87
N GLN A 111 -6.50 -3.68 2.93
CA GLN A 111 -7.30 -3.87 4.14
C GLN A 111 -6.40 -4.23 5.35
N PRO A 112 -6.68 -3.68 6.55
CA PRO A 112 -6.11 -4.15 7.80
C PRO A 112 -6.35 -5.65 7.99
N ALA A 113 -5.37 -6.33 8.60
CA ALA A 113 -5.46 -7.75 8.90
C ALA A 113 -6.34 -8.01 10.14
#